data_AF-A0A382T8A4-F1
#
_entry.id   AF-A0A382T8A4-F1
#
_cell.length_a   1.000
_cell.length_b   1.000
_cell.length_c   1.000
_cell.angle_alpha   90.00
_cell.angle_beta   90.00
_cell.angle_gamma   90.00
#
_symmetry.space_group_name_H-M   'P 1'
#
loop_
_entity.id
_entity.type
_entity.pdbx_description
1 polymer ?
#
loop_
_entity_poly.entity_id
_entity_poly.type
_entity_poly.pdbx_seq_one_letter_code
_entity_poly.pdbx_strand_id
1 'polypeptide(L)' 'MYKNILFSMMFLVSSVLANTLGLEDNSDGTWNVLYSSEDIIAGFQFNVDDATINSASGGDATANGFM' A
#
# COMPACT_ATOMS: atom_id res chain seq x y z
N MET A 1 -34.31 3.60 5.08
CA MET A 1 -33.51 4.74 5.57
C MET A 1 -32.10 4.31 5.97
N TYR A 2 -31.90 3.41 6.94
CA TYR A 2 -30.56 2.95 7.34
C TYR A 2 -29.78 2.21 6.22
N LYS A 3 -30.44 1.39 5.39
CA LYS A 3 -29.80 0.72 4.23
C LYS A 3 -29.27 1.71 3.18
N ASN A 4 -29.99 2.81 2.95
CA ASN A 4 -29.59 3.86 2.00
C ASN A 4 -28.38 4.65 2.54
N ILE A 5 -28.37 4.90 3.85
CA ILE A 5 -27.24 5.52 4.54
C ILE A 5 -26.01 4.59 4.52
N LEU A 6 -26.18 3.30 4.80
CA LEU A 6 -25.10 2.31 4.77
C LEU A 6 -24.48 2.18 3.38
N PHE A 7 -25.31 2.13 2.33
CA PHE A 7 -24.85 2.09 0.94
C PHE A 7 -24.07 3.36 0.54
N SER A 8 -24.56 4.53 0.93
CA SER A 8 -23.86 5.80 0.71
C SER A 8 -22.55 5.89 1.49
N MET A 9 -22.49 5.35 2.71
CA MET A 9 -21.28 5.33 3.54
C MET A 9 -20.20 4.44 2.92
N MET A 10 -20.58 3.26 2.42
CA MET A 10 -19.64 2.34 1.74
C MET A 10 -19.03 3.00 0.49
N PHE A 11 -19.83 3.72 -0.30
CA PHE A 11 -19.36 4.43 -1.49
C PHE A 11 -18.41 5.61 -1.17
N LEU A 12 -18.66 6.33 -0.08
CA LEU A 12 -17.78 7.41 0.41
C LEU A 12 -16.46 6.86 0.97
N VAL A 13 -16.48 5.72 1.64
CA VAL A 13 -15.25 5.10 2.17
C VAL A 13 -14.33 4.65 1.03
N SER A 14 -14.88 4.09 -0.05
CA SER A 14 -14.08 3.69 -1.22
C SER A 14 -13.40 4.86 -1.93
N SER A 15 -14.04 6.03 -2.00
CA SER A 15 -13.47 7.19 -2.70
C SER A 15 -12.43 7.98 -1.88
N VAL A 16 -12.45 7.86 -0.55
CA VAL A 16 -11.45 8.51 0.34
C VAL A 16 -10.17 7.69 0.46
N LEU A 17 -10.20 6.40 0.12
CA LEU A 17 -9.06 5.47 0.21
C LEU A 17 -8.45 5.10 -1.16
N ALA A 18 -8.71 5.89 -2.21
CA ALA A 18 -8.33 5.56 -3.59
C ALA A 18 -6.82 5.34 -3.82
N ASN A 19 -5.98 5.76 -2.88
CA ASN A 19 -4.56 5.47 -2.87
C ASN A 19 -4.11 5.10 -1.45
N THR A 20 -3.59 3.89 -1.28
CA THR A 20 -3.07 3.42 0.00
C THR A 20 -1.71 2.77 -0.18
N LEU A 21 -0.80 3.03 0.76
CA LEU A 21 0.48 2.35 0.93
C LEU A 21 0.43 1.69 2.31
N GLY A 22 0.77 0.41 2.38
CA GLY A 22 0.71 -0.39 3.59
C GLY A 22 1.97 -1.22 3.80
N LEU A 23 2.18 -1.61 5.05
CA LEU A 23 3.21 -2.55 5.44
C LEU A 23 2.53 -3.79 6.03
N GLU A 24 2.93 -4.97 5.56
CA GLU A 24 2.45 -6.25 6.06
C GLU A 24 3.63 -7.07 6.58
N ASP A 25 3.50 -7.56 7.82
CA ASP A 25 4.48 -8.43 8.47
C ASP A 25 4.29 -9.88 7.99
N ASN A 26 5.36 -10.49 7.47
CA ASN A 26 5.35 -11.86 7.00
C ASN A 26 5.60 -12.90 8.12
N SER A 27 5.83 -12.46 9.37
CA SER A 27 6.15 -13.31 10.52
C SER A 27 7.47 -14.09 10.39
N ASP A 28 8.36 -13.67 9.50
CA ASP A 28 9.68 -14.27 9.26
C ASP A 28 10.84 -13.25 9.29
N GLY A 29 10.56 -12.02 9.71
CA GLY A 29 11.53 -10.92 9.73
C GLY A 29 11.61 -10.12 8.42
N THR A 30 10.79 -10.46 7.42
CA THR A 30 10.59 -9.65 6.21
C THR A 30 9.26 -8.91 6.25
N TRP A 31 9.16 -7.83 5.48
CA TRP A 31 7.97 -6.98 5.40
C TRP A 31 7.61 -6.73 3.94
N ASN A 32 6.33 -6.85 3.60
CA ASN A 32 5.83 -6.48 2.28
C ASN A 32 5.49 -4.99 2.28
N VAL A 33 5.89 -4.30 1.21
CA VAL A 33 5.37 -2.97 0.87
C VAL A 33 4.22 -3.17 -0.10
N LEU A 34 3.00 -2.96 0.37
CA LEU A 34 1.77 -3.11 -0.40
C LEU A 34 1.26 -1.75 -0.85
N TYR A 35 0.65 -1.68 -2.02
CA TYR A 35 -0.07 -0.49 -2.45
C TYR A 35 -1.38 -0.86 -3.14
N SER A 36 -2.34 0.06 -3.10
CA SER A 36 -3.51 0.05 -3.99
C SER A 36 -3.68 1.46 -4.52
N SER A 37 -3.71 1.60 -5.84
CA SER A 37 -3.84 2.87 -6.52
C SER A 37 -4.60 2.67 -7.84
N GLU A 38 -5.47 3.61 -8.16
CA GLU A 38 -6.13 3.68 -9.48
C GLU A 38 -5.29 4.46 -10.51
N ASP A 39 -4.22 5.11 -10.06
CA ASP A 39 -3.33 5.95 -10.85
C ASP A 39 -1.91 5.35 -10.95
N ILE A 40 -1.11 5.86 -11.90
CA ILE A 40 0.30 5.46 -12.02
C ILE A 40 1.10 6.03 -10.86
N ILE A 41 1.82 5.16 -10.14
CA ILE A 41 2.81 5.55 -9.13
C ILE A 41 4.19 5.61 -9.79
N ALA A 42 4.76 6.81 -9.90
CA ALA A 42 6.13 7.00 -10.42
C ALA A 42 7.23 6.63 -9.41
N GLY A 43 6.87 6.39 -8.15
CA GLY A 43 7.75 5.95 -7.07
C GLY A 43 7.19 6.25 -5.69
N PHE A 44 7.79 5.66 -4.65
CA PHE A 44 7.54 5.96 -3.23
C PHE A 44 8.87 5.95 -2.47
N GLN A 45 8.94 6.68 -1.36
CA GLN A 45 10.10 6.71 -0.48
C GLN A 45 9.64 6.80 0.98
N PHE A 46 10.25 6.02 1.86
CA PHE A 46 10.05 6.07 3.31
C PHE A 46 11.37 5.79 4.04
N ASN A 47 11.43 6.21 5.30
CA ASN A 47 12.56 5.90 6.18
C ASN A 47 12.30 4.62 6.95
N VAL A 48 13.38 3.88 7.27
CA VAL A 48 13.35 2.75 8.20
C VAL A 48 14.22 3.13 9.39
N ASP A 49 13.58 3.37 10.52
CA ASP A 49 14.25 3.67 11.78
C ASP A 49 14.47 2.36 12.57
N ASP A 50 15.52 2.33 13.40
CA ASP A 50 15.84 1.24 14.33
C ASP A 50 16.00 -0.18 13.72
N ALA A 51 16.11 -0.29 12.38
CA ALA A 51 16.35 -1.54 11.69
C ALA A 51 17.38 -1.37 10.55
N THR A 52 18.09 -2.46 10.22
CA THR A 52 19.00 -2.51 9.07
C THR A 52 18.30 -3.19 7.89
N ILE A 53 18.26 -2.53 6.73
CA ILE A 53 17.73 -3.11 5.50
C ILE A 53 18.79 -4.01 4.88
N ASN A 54 18.60 -5.33 4.95
CA ASN A 54 19.55 -6.31 4.40
C ASN A 54 19.41 -6.50 2.89
N SER A 55 18.19 -6.35 2.38
CA SER A 55 17.83 -6.54 0.98
C SER A 55 16.44 -5.99 0.72
N ALA A 56 16.16 -5.65 -0.54
CA ALA A 56 14.82 -5.35 -1.01
C ALA A 56 14.64 -6.04 -2.37
N SER A 57 13.44 -6.57 -2.67
CA SER A 57 13.19 -7.28 -3.93
C SER A 57 11.71 -7.38 -4.28
N GLY A 58 11.43 -7.63 -5.56
CA GLY A 58 10.13 -8.11 -6.05
C GLY A 58 9.14 -7.01 -6.44
N GLY A 59 7.89 -7.46 -6.65
CA GLY A 59 6.73 -6.63 -6.98
C GLY A 59 6.89 -5.78 -8.24
N ASP A 60 6.02 -4.78 -8.36
CA ASP A 60 6.01 -3.88 -9.50
C ASP A 60 7.25 -2.96 -9.52
N ALA A 61 7.85 -2.66 -8.38
CA ALA A 61 9.06 -1.85 -8.31
C ALA A 61 10.24 -2.51 -9.06
N THR A 62 10.45 -3.82 -8.87
CA THR A 62 11.46 -4.57 -9.63
C THR A 62 11.06 -4.69 -11.10
N ALA A 63 9.78 -4.96 -11.40
CA ALA A 63 9.31 -5.10 -12.78
C ALA A 63 9.45 -3.81 -13.61
N ASN A 64 9.36 -2.64 -12.96
CA ASN A 64 9.54 -1.33 -13.58
C ASN A 64 10.97 -0.78 -13.46
N GLY A 65 11.91 -1.53 -12.87
CA GLY A 65 13.33 -1.15 -12.79
C GLY A 65 13.64 -0.04 -11.78
N PHE A 66 12.85 0.08 -10.71
CA PHE A 66 13.05 1.07 -9.65
C PHE A 66 14.02 0.63 -8.55
N MET A 67 14.53 -0.61 -8.59
CA MET A 67 15.37 -1.24 -7.55
C MET A 67 16.70 -1.74 -8.09
#